data_AF-A0A3N6PRA8-F1
#
_entry.id   AF-A0A3N6PRA8-F1
#
_cell.length_a   1.000
_cell.length_b   1.000
_cell.length_c   1.000
_cell.angle_alpha   90.00
_cell.angle_beta   90.00
_cell.angle_gamma   90.00
#
_symmetry.space_group_name_H-M   'P 1'
#
loop_
_entity.id
_entity.type
_entity.pdbx_description
1 polymer ?
#
loop_
_entity_poly.entity_id
_entity_poly.type
_entity_poly.pdbx_seq_one_letter_code
_entity_poly.pdbx_strand_id
1 'polypeptide(L)'
;MAIITRSREAEAAQRFVEASRGVDLAFRAVRGESEEAVSPMTYGAAQFRLELALDELARAEALFDSVIRIQGRNHRPDHMDT
;
A
#
# COMPACT_ATOMS: atom_id res chain seq x y z
N MET A 1 -25.25 -7.45 -0.27
CA MET A 1 -24.04 -7.36 0.57
C MET A 1 -23.08 -6.28 0.05
N ALA A 2 -23.50 -5.02 -0.07
CA ALA A 2 -22.69 -3.96 -0.70
C ALA A 2 -21.83 -3.15 0.29
N ILE A 3 -22.15 -3.19 1.59
CA ILE A 3 -21.46 -2.39 2.63
C ILE A 3 -20.11 -3.02 2.99
N ILE A 4 -20.04 -4.36 3.05
CA ILE A 4 -18.80 -5.08 3.41
C ILE A 4 -17.73 -4.96 2.31
N THR A 5 -18.13 -4.88 1.03
CA THR A 5 -17.19 -4.77 -0.10
C THR A 5 -16.55 -3.37 -0.17
N ARG A 6 -17.34 -2.31 -0.02
CA ARG A 6 -16.82 -0.93 0.07
C ARG A 6 -15.91 -0.73 1.29
N SER A 7 -16.20 -1.41 2.40
CA SER A 7 -15.33 -1.38 3.58
C SER A 7 -13.96 -2.02 3.32
N ARG A 8 -13.90 -3.14 2.61
CA ARG A 8 -12.63 -3.82 2.28
C ARG A 8 -11.79 -3.06 1.26
N GLU A 9 -12.44 -2.42 0.29
CA GLU A 9 -11.77 -1.55 -0.68
C GLU A 9 -11.18 -0.31 -0.02
N ALA A 10 -11.92 0.33 0.88
CA ALA A 10 -11.43 1.48 1.64
C ALA A 10 -10.22 1.10 2.51
N GLU A 11 -10.26 -0.04 3.19
CA GLU A 11 -9.13 -0.54 3.99
C GLU A 11 -7.90 -0.84 3.12
N ALA A 12 -8.11 -1.47 1.95
CA ALA A 12 -7.04 -1.76 1.00
C ALA A 12 -6.40 -0.48 0.45
N ALA A 13 -7.22 0.49 0.05
CA ALA A 13 -6.77 1.79 -0.45
C ALA A 13 -6.00 2.56 0.62
N GLN A 14 -6.51 2.56 1.86
CA GLN A 14 -5.84 3.21 2.98
C GLN A 14 -4.44 2.60 3.21
N ARG A 15 -4.33 1.27 3.27
CA ARG A 15 -3.03 0.59 3.42
C ARG A 15 -2.06 0.94 2.29
N PHE A 16 -2.53 0.99 1.04
CA PHE A 16 -1.69 1.36 -0.10
C PHE A 16 -1.13 2.79 0.02
N VAL A 17 -1.97 3.75 0.42
CA VAL A 17 -1.54 5.14 0.62
C VAL A 17 -0.55 5.26 1.78
N GLU A 18 -0.81 4.57 2.90
CA GLU A 18 0.09 4.53 4.05
C GLU A 18 1.45 3.92 3.71
N ALA A 19 1.48 2.81 2.97
CA ALA A 19 2.71 2.17 2.52
C ALA A 19 3.51 3.08 1.55
N SER A 20 2.81 3.76 0.63
CA SER A 20 3.41 4.73 -0.29
C SER A 20 4.09 5.87 0.47
N ARG A 21 3.41 6.42 1.48
CA ARG A 21 3.99 7.45 2.35
C ARG A 21 5.20 6.93 3.13
N GLY A 22 5.16 5.66 3.57
CA GLY A 22 6.29 5.01 4.23
C GLY A 22 7.54 4.95 3.33
N VAL A 23 7.36 4.61 2.06
CA VAL A 23 8.43 4.60 1.05
C VAL A 23 9.02 6.01 0.86
N ASP A 24 8.17 7.03 0.71
CA ASP A 24 8.63 8.42 0.56
C ASP A 24 9.50 8.88 1.75
N LEU A 25 9.08 8.56 2.96
CA LEU A 25 9.84 8.88 4.18
C LEU A 25 11.16 8.12 4.24
N ALA A 26 11.17 6.84 3.86
CA ALA A 26 12.38 6.03 3.84
C ALA A 26 13.39 6.54 2.79
N PHE A 27 12.92 6.99 1.62
CA PHE A 27 13.77 7.62 0.61
C PHE A 27 14.42 8.91 1.10
N ARG A 28 13.64 9.78 1.78
CA ARG A 28 14.18 11.00 2.39
C ARG A 28 15.24 10.69 3.45
N ALA A 29 15.01 9.65 4.25
CA ALA A 29 15.99 9.20 5.25
C ALA A 29 17.30 8.73 4.62
N VAL A 30 17.24 7.97 3.51
CA VAL A 30 18.43 7.53 2.75
C VAL A 30 19.21 8.71 2.16
N ARG A 31 18.51 9.77 1.71
CA ARG A 31 19.15 11.00 1.19
C ARG A 31 19.71 11.91 2.28
N GLY A 32 19.47 11.63 3.55
CA GLY A 32 19.83 12.53 4.64
C GLY A 32 18.92 13.76 4.75
N GLU A 33 17.76 13.74 4.09
CA GLU A 33 16.75 14.81 4.09
C GLU A 33 15.72 14.64 5.23
N SER A 34 15.91 13.67 6.13
CA SER A 34 15.01 13.46 7.27
C SER A 34 15.25 14.48 8.38
N GLU A 35 14.32 15.43 8.51
CA GLU A 35 14.28 16.38 9.64
C GLU A 35 13.99 15.69 11.00
N GLU A 36 13.42 14.48 11.00
CA GLU A 36 12.98 13.74 12.21
C GLU A 36 14.02 12.81 12.84
N ALA A 37 15.24 12.76 12.31
CA ALA A 37 16.28 11.90 12.86
C ALA A 37 16.90 12.50 14.13
N VAL A 38 16.27 12.27 15.28
CA VAL A 38 16.80 12.57 16.64
C VAL A 38 18.17 11.89 16.91
N SER A 39 18.58 10.97 16.04
CA SER A 39 19.97 10.53 15.92
C SER A 39 20.31 10.18 14.47
N PRO A 40 21.57 10.39 14.03
CA PRO A 40 22.00 10.07 12.68
C PRO A 40 21.86 8.56 12.45
N MET A 41 20.86 8.18 11.68
CA MET A 41 20.70 6.81 11.21
C MET A 41 21.86 6.49 10.26
N THR A 42 22.50 5.33 10.43
CA THR A 42 23.53 4.90 9.48
C THR A 42 22.91 4.62 8.12
N TYR A 43 23.66 4.88 7.04
CA TYR A 43 23.20 4.63 5.68
C TYR A 43 22.64 3.20 5.50
N GLY A 44 23.30 2.19 6.05
CA GLY A 44 22.83 0.80 5.99
C GLY A 44 21.48 0.57 6.69
N ALA A 45 21.23 1.24 7.82
CA ALA A 45 19.95 1.14 8.50
C ALA A 45 18.83 1.93 7.78
N ALA A 46 19.17 3.04 7.12
CA ALA A 46 18.25 3.77 6.25
C ALA A 46 17.89 2.95 5.01
N GLN A 47 18.88 2.30 4.39
CA GLN A 47 18.68 1.42 3.24
C GLN A 47 17.79 0.22 3.60
N PHE A 48 18.05 -0.44 4.73
CA PHE A 48 17.20 -1.53 5.21
C PHE A 48 15.74 -1.09 5.44
N ARG A 49 15.54 0.11 6.01
CA ARG A 49 14.19 0.67 6.16
C ARG A 49 13.50 0.93 4.83
N LEU A 50 14.23 1.36 3.80
CA LEU A 50 13.69 1.53 2.46
C LEU A 50 13.29 0.20 1.84
N GLU A 51 14.12 -0.83 1.94
CA GLU A 51 13.80 -2.18 1.45
C GLU A 51 12.54 -2.73 2.11
N LEU A 52 12.40 -2.57 3.44
CA LEU A 52 11.20 -2.97 4.17
C LEU A 52 9.95 -2.20 3.71
N ALA A 53 10.07 -0.89 3.47
CA ALA A 53 8.96 -0.06 3.00
C ALA A 53 8.49 -0.46 1.60
N LEU A 54 9.42 -0.80 0.70
CA LEU A 54 9.10 -1.26 -0.66
C LEU A 54 8.40 -2.61 -0.65
N ASP A 55 8.84 -3.53 0.21
CA ASP A 55 8.21 -4.83 0.41
C ASP A 55 6.77 -4.70 0.96
N GLU A 56 6.55 -3.75 1.88
CA GLU A 56 5.20 -3.43 2.37
C GLU A 56 4.31 -2.80 1.29
N LEU A 57 4.86 -1.89 0.47
CA LEU A 57 4.14 -1.32 -0.66
C LEU A 57 3.69 -2.40 -1.65
N ALA A 58 4.57 -3.35 -1.98
CA ALA A 58 4.25 -4.47 -2.87
C ALA A 58 3.13 -5.35 -2.30
N ARG A 59 3.12 -5.61 -0.99
CA ARG A 59 2.02 -6.32 -0.33
C ARG A 59 0.70 -5.54 -0.39
N ALA A 60 0.75 -4.24 -0.14
CA ALA A 60 -0.44 -3.39 -0.16
C ALA A 60 -1.05 -3.33 -1.57
N GLU A 61 -0.21 -3.21 -2.61
CA GLU A 61 -0.62 -3.26 -4.01
C GLU A 61 -1.29 -4.60 -4.36
N ALA A 62 -0.66 -5.72 -4.01
CA ALA A 62 -1.22 -7.05 -4.28
C ALA A 62 -2.59 -7.26 -3.59
N LEU A 63 -2.76 -6.73 -2.37
CA LEU A 63 -4.02 -6.78 -1.65
C LEU A 63 -5.09 -5.90 -2.30
N PHE A 64 -4.74 -4.67 -2.70
CA PHE A 64 -5.63 -3.77 -3.41
C PHE A 64 -6.12 -4.39 -4.72
N ASP A 65 -5.21 -4.88 -5.55
CA ASP A 65 -5.53 -5.55 -6.82
C ASP A 65 -6.41 -6.79 -6.62
N SER A 66 -6.22 -7.53 -5.54
CA SER A 66 -7.06 -8.69 -5.19
C SER A 66 -8.49 -8.25 -4.90
N VAL A 67 -8.67 -7.20 -4.08
CA VAL A 67 -9.99 -6.66 -3.72
C VAL A 67 -10.72 -6.10 -4.94
N ILE A 68 -10.02 -5.35 -5.80
CA ILE A 68 -10.60 -4.80 -7.03
C ILE A 68 -11.00 -5.92 -8.01
N ARG A 69 -10.17 -6.95 -8.18
CA ARG A 69 -10.50 -8.10 -9.04
C ARG A 69 -11.72 -8.88 -8.55
N ILE A 70 -11.86 -9.08 -7.24
CA ILE A 70 -13.05 -9.75 -6.66
C ILE A 70 -14.31 -8.92 -6.89
N GLN A 71 -14.24 -7.59 -6.77
CA GLN A 71 -15.39 -6.72 -7.07
C GLN A 71 -15.73 -6.68 -8.56
N GLY A 72 -14.75 -6.63 -9.46
CA GLY A 72 -14.99 -6.68 -10.91
C GLY A 72 -15.68 -7.98 -11.35
N ARG A 73 -15.43 -9.10 -10.65
CA ARG A 73 -16.15 -10.38 -10.85
C ARG A 73 -17.58 -10.34 -10.32
N ASN A 74 -17.81 -9.69 -9.18
CA ASN A 74 -19.15 -9.54 -8.59
C ASN A 74 -20.01 -8.48 -9.29
N HIS A 75 -19.40 -7.56 -10.03
CA HIS A 75 -20.10 -6.52 -10.79
C HIS A 75 -20.36 -6.89 -12.26
N ARG A 76 -19.96 -8.09 -12.71
CA ARG A 76 -20.55 -8.67 -13.93
C ARG A 76 -22.00 -8.99 -13.58
N PRO A 77 -23.00 -8.26 -14.10
CA PRO A 77 -24.38 -8.68 -13.98
C PRO A 77 -24.46 -9.96 -14.79
N ASP A 78 -24.81 -11.05 -14.13
CA ASP A 78 -25.36 -12.22 -14.80
C ASP A 78 -26.73 -11.79 -15.32
N HIS A 79 -26.72 -11.12 -16.48
CA HIS A 79 -27.89 -10.87 -17.30
C HIS A 79 -27.41 -10.53 -18.72
N MET A 80 -27.53 -11.50 -19.63
CA MET A 80 -28.79 -11.67 -20.34
C MET A 80 -28.88 -13.10 -20.88
N ASP A 81 -30.01 -13.71 -20.56
CA ASP A 81 -30.53 -14.96 -21.09
C ASP A 81 -30.65 -14.93 -22.63
N THR A 82 -30.32 -16.06 -23.25
CA THR A 82 -31.16 -16.74 -24.25
C THR A 82 -30.88 -18.23 -24.18
#